data_AF-A0A9W8RFB0-F1
#
_entry.id   AF-A0A9W8RFB0-F1
#
_cell.length_a   1.000
_cell.length_b   1.000
_cell.length_c   1.000
_cell.angle_alpha   90.00
_cell.angle_beta   90.00
_cell.angle_gamma   90.00
#
_symmetry.space_group_name_H-M   'P 1'
#
loop_
_entity.id
_entity.type
_entity.pdbx_description
1 polymer ?
#
loop_
_entity_poly.entity_id
_entity_poly.type
_entity_poly.pdbx_seq_one_letter_code
_entity_poly.pdbx_strand_id
1 'polypeptide(L)'
;MAIPFIGRLRPHEYAALVGSFILVGLEAFIRVLTLALPPFLVSFFYRASRRLFNKFSPPAKKRAENRRKSISTAVRDAADFVELCRIWGYEAEEHIAQTKDGYLLGLHRLAWRKGEEGQKVNSGPTSLHKKVIYMHHGLLMNSEVWVALTDGHRCLPFELVERGYDVWLGNNRGNKYSKKSIHHSPTSLSFWDFSIDEFAFHDIPDSIAYILDTTQQESLSYIGFSQGTAQAFATLAIHPKLNQQVNVFIALAPAMAPAGLSNGIVDALVTASPSVLFLLFGRRSILSSATMWETLLYPPIFSKLIDMGLSFLFNWQTKNISASQKLAAYPHLYSFTSTKSVVHWFQIIRNKCFQMYDDDVHQPMSVITTSKYSKVAKYPTRNIKTPIVLVYGGSDSLVDIKVMLKELPPQTVATEIPHYEHLDFLWARDVDIQVFQHVFDALDSFTDAEHSKEEYDKYYISRQESLLGSGYAFGYSYRGSESESSTLTPSVESQSNGVPLAPHRAREHSTGVTSPVNTTRARVSLAAGTIVDGRPVTPDVPGGGRLSGRGSPDEGHESPTTARIKANAKRRGSNGSNISLDSMRSGRGISVGASKAAGGVVTKSGVSGTPADDSRSTTPDKKKKKSK
;
A
#
# COMPACT_ATOMS: atom_id res chain seq x y z
N MET A 1 43.79 32.01 7.30
CA MET A 1 42.68 31.06 7.51
C MET A 1 41.44 31.63 6.84
N ALA A 2 40.72 30.85 6.04
CA ALA A 2 39.40 31.21 5.53
C ALA A 2 38.38 30.23 6.10
N ILE A 3 37.21 30.73 6.52
CA ILE A 3 36.16 29.89 7.13
C ILE A 3 35.53 29.03 6.01
N PRO A 4 35.38 27.70 6.18
CA PRO A 4 35.00 26.77 5.10
C PRO A 4 33.55 26.91 4.58
N PHE A 5 32.83 27.93 5.04
CA PHE A 5 31.47 28.29 4.63
C PHE A 5 31.42 29.54 3.74
N ILE A 6 32.52 29.97 3.12
CA ILE A 6 32.54 31.14 2.23
C ILE A 6 33.23 30.77 0.91
N GLY A 7 32.45 30.34 -0.08
CA GLY A 7 32.93 30.23 -1.47
C GLY A 7 32.20 29.28 -2.42
N ARG A 8 31.37 28.35 -1.95
CA ARG A 8 30.65 27.39 -2.82
C ARG A 8 29.16 27.65 -3.01
N LEU A 9 28.49 28.18 -2.00
CA LEU A 9 27.07 28.51 -2.09
C LEU A 9 26.89 29.97 -2.52
N ARG A 10 25.79 30.26 -3.24
CA ARG A 10 25.32 31.61 -3.55
C ARG A 10 24.77 32.31 -2.30
N PRO A 11 24.67 33.66 -2.26
CA PRO A 11 24.18 34.36 -1.07
C PRO A 11 22.80 33.89 -0.56
N HIS A 12 21.89 33.53 -1.46
CA HIS A 12 20.57 32.98 -1.10
C HIS A 12 20.63 31.53 -0.60
N GLU A 13 21.62 30.74 -1.01
CA GLU A 13 21.84 29.38 -0.52
C GLU A 13 22.42 29.38 0.90
N TYR A 14 23.25 30.35 1.29
CA TYR A 14 23.60 30.56 2.71
C TYR A 14 22.39 31.01 3.54
N ALA A 15 21.54 31.89 3.01
CA ALA A 15 20.31 32.31 3.68
C ALA A 15 19.35 31.11 3.86
N ALA A 16 19.22 30.25 2.85
CA ALA A 16 18.48 29.00 2.94
C ALA A 16 19.09 28.04 3.97
N LEU A 17 20.43 27.89 4.01
CA LEU A 17 21.12 27.05 5.00
C LEU A 17 20.87 27.54 6.43
N VAL A 18 21.07 28.84 6.70
CA VAL A 18 20.85 29.44 8.04
C VAL A 18 19.37 29.39 8.43
N GLY A 19 18.46 29.70 7.51
CA GLY A 19 17.02 29.53 7.71
C GLY A 19 16.65 28.07 8.02
N SER A 20 17.31 27.12 7.36
CA SER A 20 17.10 25.68 7.60
C SER A 20 17.64 25.24 8.96
N PHE A 21 18.81 25.73 9.40
CA PHE A 21 19.33 25.54 10.77
C PHE A 21 18.34 26.03 11.84
N ILE A 22 17.76 27.22 11.64
CA ILE A 22 16.71 27.77 12.51
C ILE A 22 15.48 26.83 12.49
N LEU A 23 15.13 26.27 11.34
CA LEU A 23 14.05 25.29 11.20
C LEU A 23 14.32 23.98 11.96
N VAL A 24 15.56 23.47 12.00
CA VAL A 24 15.90 22.29 12.85
C VAL A 24 15.78 22.61 14.34
N GLY A 25 16.28 23.78 14.75
CA GLY A 25 16.18 24.25 16.14
C GLY A 25 14.72 24.40 16.55
N LEU A 26 13.90 24.95 15.66
CA LEU A 26 12.45 25.09 15.83
C LEU A 26 11.76 23.71 15.90
N GLU A 27 12.07 22.78 14.99
CA GLU A 27 11.54 21.41 14.98
C GLU A 27 11.88 20.67 16.29
N ALA A 28 13.12 20.75 16.76
CA ALA A 28 13.53 20.16 18.04
C ALA A 28 12.82 20.81 19.24
N PHE A 29 12.71 22.13 19.26
CA PHE A 29 12.03 22.89 20.30
C PHE A 29 10.52 22.59 20.34
N ILE A 30 9.86 22.53 19.17
CA ILE A 30 8.46 22.17 19.03
C ILE A 30 8.22 20.72 19.47
N ARG A 31 9.11 19.76 19.12
CA ARG A 31 9.00 18.37 19.62
C ARG A 31 9.05 18.30 21.15
N VAL A 32 9.94 19.05 21.80
CA VAL A 32 10.02 19.11 23.28
C VAL A 32 8.76 19.75 23.87
N LEU A 33 8.31 20.89 23.32
CA LEU A 33 7.07 21.55 23.74
C LEU A 33 5.83 20.67 23.57
N THR A 34 5.75 19.89 22.49
CA THR A 34 4.58 19.08 22.16
C THR A 34 4.53 17.76 22.93
N LEU A 35 5.67 17.14 23.26
CA LEU A 35 5.74 16.04 24.22
C LEU A 35 5.37 16.48 25.65
N ALA A 36 5.57 17.76 25.99
CA ALA A 36 5.18 18.36 27.27
C ALA A 36 3.78 19.00 27.26
N LEU A 37 3.03 18.95 26.14
CA LEU A 37 1.78 19.70 25.99
C LEU A 37 0.62 19.01 26.75
N PRO A 38 -0.01 19.65 27.75
CA PRO A 38 -1.16 19.04 28.41
C PRO A 38 -2.36 18.94 27.46
N PRO A 39 -3.27 17.96 27.62
CA PRO A 39 -4.42 17.78 26.73
C PRO A 39 -5.31 19.03 26.56
N PHE A 40 -5.35 19.92 27.57
CA PHE A 40 -6.10 21.17 27.45
C PHE A 40 -5.49 22.12 26.40
N LEU A 41 -4.16 22.15 26.23
CA LEU A 41 -3.48 22.94 25.20
C LEU A 41 -3.69 22.35 23.81
N VAL A 42 -3.62 21.02 23.64
CA VAL A 42 -3.99 20.36 22.37
C VAL A 42 -5.42 20.76 21.98
N SER A 43 -6.37 20.69 22.94
CA SER A 43 -7.75 21.13 22.72
C SER A 43 -7.86 22.62 22.40
N PHE A 44 -6.98 23.47 22.95
CA PHE A 44 -6.93 24.91 22.69
C PHE A 44 -6.46 25.21 21.27
N PHE A 45 -5.35 24.61 20.82
CA PHE A 45 -4.84 24.79 19.45
C PHE A 45 -5.80 24.24 18.40
N TYR A 46 -6.42 23.09 18.66
CA TYR A 46 -7.50 22.55 17.82
C TYR A 46 -8.71 23.50 17.75
N ARG A 47 -9.15 24.06 18.89
CA ARG A 47 -10.23 25.07 18.92
C ARG A 47 -9.84 26.37 18.22
N ALA A 48 -8.58 26.81 18.33
CA ALA A 48 -8.05 28.02 17.71
C ALA A 48 -7.96 27.87 16.18
N SER A 49 -7.39 26.77 15.69
CA SER A 49 -7.34 26.45 14.25
C SER A 49 -8.74 26.26 13.66
N ARG A 50 -9.66 25.60 14.38
CA ARG A 50 -11.08 25.51 13.96
C ARG A 50 -11.80 26.87 13.92
N ARG A 51 -11.52 27.78 14.87
CA ARG A 51 -12.00 29.18 14.81
C ARG A 51 -11.43 29.94 13.61
N LEU A 52 -10.14 29.77 13.32
CA LEU A 52 -9.47 30.37 12.18
C LEU A 52 -10.10 29.93 10.85
N PHE A 53 -10.28 28.61 10.65
CA PHE A 53 -11.00 28.07 9.49
C PHE A 53 -12.42 28.63 9.39
N ASN A 54 -13.16 28.66 10.51
CA ASN A 54 -14.53 29.18 10.50
C ASN A 54 -14.62 30.67 10.13
N LYS A 55 -13.58 31.48 10.43
CA LYS A 55 -13.50 32.90 10.04
C LYS A 55 -13.28 33.08 8.53
N PHE A 56 -12.48 32.22 7.89
CA PHE A 56 -12.06 32.37 6.50
C PHE A 56 -12.79 31.47 5.47
N SER A 57 -13.56 30.47 5.91
CA SER A 57 -14.25 29.53 5.00
C SER A 57 -15.66 30.01 4.58
N PRO A 58 -15.97 30.08 3.26
CA PRO A 58 -17.29 30.51 2.76
C PRO A 58 -18.48 29.64 3.22
N PRO A 59 -19.71 30.20 3.35
CA PRO A 59 -20.90 29.46 3.79
C PRO A 59 -21.27 28.25 2.92
N ALA A 60 -21.03 28.32 1.60
CA ALA A 60 -21.36 27.24 0.67
C ALA A 60 -20.53 25.96 0.94
N LYS A 61 -19.21 26.09 1.14
CA LYS A 61 -18.33 24.95 1.45
C LYS A 61 -18.77 24.25 2.75
N LYS A 62 -19.07 25.03 3.79
CA LYS A 62 -19.60 24.56 5.08
C LYS A 62 -20.91 23.75 4.95
N ARG A 63 -21.75 23.98 3.93
CA ARG A 63 -22.98 23.20 3.69
C ARG A 63 -22.73 21.88 2.94
N ALA A 64 -21.79 21.87 1.99
CA ALA A 64 -21.42 20.65 1.27
C ALA A 64 -20.66 19.65 2.18
N GLU A 65 -19.68 20.14 2.93
CA GLU A 65 -18.84 19.36 3.86
C GLU A 65 -19.67 18.63 4.94
N ASN A 66 -20.80 19.20 5.35
CA ASN A 66 -21.69 18.59 6.33
C ASN A 66 -22.56 17.43 5.79
N ARG A 67 -22.71 17.24 4.46
CA ARG A 67 -23.64 16.23 3.90
C ARG A 67 -23.03 14.83 3.66
N ARG A 68 -21.70 14.69 3.53
CA ARG A 68 -21.00 13.40 3.32
C ARG A 68 -20.33 12.86 4.60
N LYS A 69 -20.89 13.20 5.76
CA LYS A 69 -20.11 13.28 7.00
C LYS A 69 -19.73 11.95 7.66
N SER A 70 -20.46 10.86 7.43
CA SER A 70 -20.25 9.59 8.14
C SER A 70 -18.94 8.92 7.72
N ILE A 71 -18.87 8.34 6.51
CA ILE A 71 -17.72 7.56 6.02
C ILE A 71 -16.42 8.40 6.01
N SER A 72 -16.47 9.64 5.54
CA SER A 72 -15.30 10.55 5.51
C SER A 72 -14.79 10.93 6.91
N THR A 73 -15.62 10.81 7.96
CA THR A 73 -15.18 10.94 9.36
C THR A 73 -14.67 9.60 9.91
N ALA A 74 -15.38 8.51 9.66
CA ALA A 74 -14.99 7.18 10.12
C ALA A 74 -13.61 6.76 9.59
N VAL A 75 -13.36 6.95 8.29
CA VAL A 75 -12.04 6.68 7.68
C VAL A 75 -10.95 7.52 8.34
N ARG A 76 -11.17 8.85 8.45
CA ARG A 76 -10.19 9.78 9.05
C ARG A 76 -9.83 9.48 10.50
N ASP A 77 -10.83 9.04 11.27
CA ASP A 77 -10.70 8.84 12.72
C ASP A 77 -10.35 7.38 13.07
N ALA A 78 -10.11 6.52 12.06
CA ALA A 78 -9.68 5.14 12.23
C ALA A 78 -8.25 5.04 12.75
N ALA A 79 -8.00 4.15 13.70
CA ALA A 79 -6.70 4.02 14.36
C ALA A 79 -5.64 3.32 13.49
N ASP A 80 -6.06 2.35 12.67
CA ASP A 80 -5.18 1.40 11.98
C ASP A 80 -5.80 0.82 10.69
N PHE A 81 -5.00 0.03 9.98
CA PHE A 81 -5.39 -0.66 8.74
C PHE A 81 -6.60 -1.58 8.92
N VAL A 82 -6.67 -2.31 10.04
CA VAL A 82 -7.74 -3.28 10.29
C VAL A 82 -9.07 -2.56 10.52
N GLU A 83 -9.07 -1.39 11.19
CA GLU A 83 -10.25 -0.54 11.30
C GLU A 83 -10.68 0.07 9.95
N LEU A 84 -9.73 0.50 9.10
CA LEU A 84 -10.03 0.96 7.74
C LEU A 84 -10.72 -0.13 6.89
N CYS A 85 -10.27 -1.38 6.98
CA CYS A 85 -10.91 -2.51 6.30
C CYS A 85 -12.29 -2.84 6.91
N ARG A 86 -12.40 -2.81 8.25
CA ARG A 86 -13.65 -3.06 8.98
C ARG A 86 -14.76 -2.05 8.65
N ILE A 87 -14.42 -0.78 8.39
CA ILE A 87 -15.38 0.25 7.93
C ILE A 87 -16.07 -0.16 6.62
N TRP A 88 -15.38 -0.91 5.76
CA TRP A 88 -15.89 -1.41 4.49
C TRP A 88 -16.41 -2.85 4.54
N GLY A 89 -16.42 -3.46 5.73
CA GLY A 89 -16.88 -4.83 5.95
C GLY A 89 -15.92 -5.89 5.41
N TYR A 90 -14.61 -5.67 5.52
CA TYR A 90 -13.57 -6.68 5.27
C TYR A 90 -12.81 -7.01 6.57
N GLU A 91 -12.53 -8.28 6.79
CA GLU A 91 -11.62 -8.74 7.84
C GLU A 91 -10.18 -8.82 7.30
N ALA A 92 -9.21 -8.43 8.12
CA ALA A 92 -7.80 -8.36 7.74
C ALA A 92 -6.92 -9.06 8.78
N GLU A 93 -5.95 -9.87 8.32
CA GLU A 93 -4.95 -10.49 9.18
C GLU A 93 -3.70 -9.59 9.29
N GLU A 94 -3.08 -9.57 10.49
CA GLU A 94 -1.78 -8.93 10.74
C GLU A 94 -0.69 -10.00 10.87
N HIS A 95 0.40 -9.85 10.12
CA HIS A 95 1.52 -10.77 10.08
C HIS A 95 2.85 -10.07 10.40
N ILE A 96 3.76 -10.77 11.07
CA ILE A 96 5.10 -10.26 11.37
C ILE A 96 6.13 -11.07 10.58
N ALA A 97 6.66 -10.46 9.52
CA ALA A 97 7.81 -10.99 8.79
C ALA A 97 9.12 -10.49 9.44
N GLN A 98 10.10 -11.37 9.63
CA GLN A 98 11.43 -10.99 10.13
C GLN A 98 12.42 -10.93 8.96
N THR A 99 13.14 -9.80 8.83
CA THR A 99 14.22 -9.68 7.85
C THR A 99 15.50 -10.39 8.29
N LYS A 100 16.37 -10.73 7.34
CA LYS A 100 17.69 -11.35 7.61
C LYS A 100 18.59 -10.46 8.50
N ASP A 101 18.43 -9.15 8.43
CA ASP A 101 19.12 -8.17 9.29
C ASP A 101 18.31 -7.76 10.54
N GLY A 102 17.27 -8.51 10.88
CA GLY A 102 16.62 -8.48 12.18
C GLY A 102 15.66 -7.30 12.42
N TYR A 103 15.07 -6.72 11.38
CA TYR A 103 13.87 -5.89 11.50
C TYR A 103 12.62 -6.77 11.50
N LEU A 104 11.56 -6.30 12.16
CA LEU A 104 10.24 -6.95 12.17
C LEU A 104 9.28 -6.06 11.39
N LEU A 105 8.72 -6.60 10.31
CA LEU A 105 7.85 -5.90 9.38
C LEU A 105 6.39 -6.33 9.59
N GLY A 106 5.49 -5.35 9.74
CA GLY A 106 4.06 -5.60 9.86
C GLY A 106 3.40 -5.69 8.50
N LEU A 107 3.18 -6.91 8.00
CA LEU A 107 2.44 -7.15 6.76
C LEU A 107 0.95 -7.29 7.07
N HIS A 108 0.08 -6.75 6.22
CA HIS A 108 -1.36 -6.97 6.33
C HIS A 108 -1.83 -7.89 5.20
N ARG A 109 -2.90 -8.65 5.45
CA ARG A 109 -3.50 -9.55 4.46
C ARG A 109 -5.01 -9.41 4.44
N LEU A 110 -5.59 -9.39 3.24
CA LEU A 110 -7.02 -9.54 2.97
C LEU A 110 -7.21 -10.86 2.22
N ALA A 111 -7.53 -11.91 2.99
CA ALA A 111 -7.66 -13.28 2.47
C ALA A 111 -9.06 -13.57 1.93
N TRP A 112 -10.09 -12.95 2.51
CA TRP A 112 -11.50 -13.33 2.33
C TRP A 112 -12.31 -12.32 1.53
N ARG A 113 -13.07 -12.84 0.58
CA ARG A 113 -14.24 -12.15 0.05
C ARG A 113 -15.30 -12.01 1.14
N LYS A 114 -16.22 -11.05 0.99
CA LYS A 114 -17.42 -10.98 1.83
C LYS A 114 -18.23 -12.26 1.76
N GLY A 115 -18.45 -12.93 2.89
CA GLY A 115 -19.09 -14.24 3.00
C GLY A 115 -18.13 -15.45 2.96
N GLU A 116 -16.82 -15.23 2.83
CA GLU A 116 -15.79 -16.28 2.95
C GLU A 116 -15.07 -16.29 4.31
N GLU A 117 -15.43 -15.40 5.24
CA GLU A 117 -14.70 -15.17 6.48
C GLU A 117 -14.55 -16.46 7.32
N GLY A 118 -13.33 -16.69 7.83
CA GLY A 118 -13.00 -17.90 8.59
C GLY A 118 -12.80 -19.18 7.75
N GLN A 119 -13.04 -19.16 6.43
CA GLN A 119 -12.58 -20.26 5.57
C GLN A 119 -11.05 -20.25 5.47
N LYS A 120 -10.42 -21.43 5.34
CA LYS A 120 -8.97 -21.47 5.09
C LYS A 120 -8.67 -20.98 3.68
N VAL A 121 -7.73 -20.05 3.55
CA VAL A 121 -7.24 -19.52 2.27
C VAL A 121 -5.74 -19.81 2.17
N ASN A 122 -5.32 -20.49 1.10
CA ASN A 122 -3.93 -20.88 0.85
C ASN A 122 -3.28 -21.57 2.07
N SER A 123 -3.99 -22.54 2.67
CA SER A 123 -3.58 -23.21 3.92
C SER A 123 -3.98 -24.68 3.94
N GLY A 124 -3.23 -25.47 3.17
CA GLY A 124 -3.39 -26.93 3.03
C GLY A 124 -4.40 -27.35 1.94
N PRO A 125 -4.48 -28.67 1.61
CA PRO A 125 -5.15 -29.17 0.40
C PRO A 125 -6.68 -29.02 0.35
N THR A 126 -7.31 -28.60 1.44
CA THR A 126 -8.77 -28.39 1.55
C THR A 126 -9.10 -26.91 1.78
N SER A 127 -8.23 -26.01 1.33
CA SER A 127 -8.39 -24.56 1.46
C SER A 127 -8.83 -23.93 0.14
N LEU A 128 -9.35 -22.70 0.20
CA LEU A 128 -9.52 -21.85 -0.98
C LEU A 128 -8.13 -21.51 -1.52
N HIS A 129 -7.75 -22.09 -2.65
CA HIS A 129 -6.52 -21.76 -3.35
C HIS A 129 -6.73 -20.50 -4.19
N LYS A 130 -6.01 -19.43 -3.84
CA LYS A 130 -6.14 -18.09 -4.45
C LYS A 130 -4.79 -17.59 -4.93
N LYS A 131 -4.76 -16.92 -6.08
CA LYS A 131 -3.54 -16.24 -6.57
C LYS A 131 -3.17 -15.11 -5.63
N VAL A 132 -1.89 -15.00 -5.31
CA VAL A 132 -1.37 -14.03 -4.32
C VAL A 132 -0.92 -12.75 -5.01
N ILE A 133 -1.29 -11.61 -4.41
CA ILE A 133 -0.83 -10.28 -4.83
C ILE A 133 -0.12 -9.62 -3.65
N TYR A 134 1.07 -9.06 -3.90
CA TYR A 134 1.80 -8.23 -2.93
C TYR A 134 1.79 -6.77 -3.36
N MET A 135 1.16 -5.91 -2.57
CA MET A 135 1.00 -4.48 -2.82
C MET A 135 1.91 -3.65 -1.92
N HIS A 136 2.66 -2.69 -2.48
CA HIS A 136 3.71 -1.98 -1.71
C HIS A 136 3.74 -0.46 -1.91
N HIS A 137 3.87 0.27 -0.79
CA HIS A 137 3.56 1.70 -0.69
C HIS A 137 4.70 2.65 -1.11
N GLY A 138 4.38 3.95 -1.24
CA GLY A 138 5.31 5.01 -1.63
C GLY A 138 6.28 5.50 -0.54
N LEU A 139 7.07 6.52 -0.88
CA LEU A 139 7.99 7.19 0.06
C LEU A 139 7.18 7.88 1.16
N LEU A 140 7.62 7.73 2.41
CA LEU A 140 6.95 8.28 3.61
C LEU A 140 5.51 7.77 3.81
N MET A 141 5.17 6.58 3.33
CA MET A 141 3.81 6.00 3.45
C MET A 141 3.81 4.74 4.34
N ASN A 142 2.62 4.15 4.48
CA ASN A 142 2.38 2.83 5.08
C ASN A 142 1.21 2.16 4.31
N SER A 143 0.86 0.91 4.62
CA SER A 143 -0.17 0.13 3.92
C SER A 143 -1.58 0.75 3.91
N GLU A 144 -1.93 1.64 4.86
CA GLU A 144 -3.24 2.30 4.96
C GLU A 144 -3.60 3.10 3.70
N VAL A 145 -2.61 3.63 2.97
CA VAL A 145 -2.88 4.51 1.82
C VAL A 145 -3.68 3.81 0.71
N TRP A 146 -3.59 2.49 0.63
CA TRP A 146 -4.33 1.65 -0.31
C TRP A 146 -5.82 1.47 0.05
N VAL A 147 -6.19 1.63 1.33
CA VAL A 147 -7.55 1.35 1.85
C VAL A 147 -8.25 2.57 2.48
N ALA A 148 -7.53 3.69 2.67
CA ALA A 148 -8.06 4.95 3.20
C ALA A 148 -8.97 5.70 2.20
N LEU A 149 -10.06 5.08 1.76
CA LEU A 149 -10.97 5.63 0.75
C LEU A 149 -12.37 5.90 1.29
N THR A 150 -13.00 6.97 0.78
CA THR A 150 -14.42 7.29 1.05
C THR A 150 -15.40 6.58 0.11
N ASP A 151 -14.92 5.60 -0.66
CA ASP A 151 -15.72 4.76 -1.55
C ASP A 151 -15.03 3.41 -1.72
N GLY A 152 -15.75 2.30 -1.51
CA GLY A 152 -15.19 0.95 -1.52
C GLY A 152 -14.83 0.47 -2.92
N HIS A 153 -15.61 0.84 -3.94
CA HIS A 153 -15.38 0.40 -5.33
C HIS A 153 -14.15 1.06 -5.98
N ARG A 154 -13.64 2.14 -5.38
CA ARG A 154 -12.38 2.78 -5.78
C ARG A 154 -11.16 2.25 -5.02
N CYS A 155 -11.33 1.21 -4.21
CA CYS A 155 -10.25 0.61 -3.42
C CYS A 155 -9.70 -0.64 -4.13
N LEU A 156 -8.51 -0.52 -4.72
CA LEU A 156 -7.90 -1.60 -5.51
C LEU A 156 -7.75 -2.92 -4.71
N PRO A 157 -7.28 -2.93 -3.44
CA PRO A 157 -7.27 -4.16 -2.64
C PRO A 157 -8.64 -4.84 -2.52
N PHE A 158 -9.73 -4.08 -2.35
CA PHE A 158 -11.07 -4.65 -2.16
C PHE A 158 -11.61 -5.27 -3.46
N GLU A 159 -11.45 -4.58 -4.60
CA GLU A 159 -11.85 -5.12 -5.89
C GLU A 159 -10.97 -6.32 -6.33
N LEU A 160 -9.71 -6.40 -5.89
CA LEU A 160 -8.87 -7.60 -6.09
C LEU A 160 -9.33 -8.78 -5.23
N VAL A 161 -9.68 -8.54 -3.97
CA VAL A 161 -10.26 -9.57 -3.07
C VAL A 161 -11.60 -10.09 -3.63
N GLU A 162 -12.46 -9.21 -4.13
CA GLU A 162 -13.71 -9.56 -4.81
C GLU A 162 -13.50 -10.25 -6.18
N ARG A 163 -12.30 -10.17 -6.77
CA ARG A 163 -11.90 -10.99 -7.93
C ARG A 163 -11.28 -12.34 -7.55
N GLY A 164 -11.22 -12.67 -6.26
CA GLY A 164 -10.74 -13.96 -5.77
C GLY A 164 -9.22 -14.04 -5.54
N TYR A 165 -8.53 -12.90 -5.46
CA TYR A 165 -7.12 -12.85 -5.10
C TYR A 165 -6.91 -12.86 -3.57
N ASP A 166 -5.74 -13.33 -3.12
CA ASP A 166 -5.24 -13.25 -1.75
C ASP A 166 -4.27 -12.06 -1.65
N VAL A 167 -4.71 -10.96 -1.03
CA VAL A 167 -4.06 -9.66 -1.18
C VAL A 167 -3.25 -9.28 0.06
N TRP A 168 -1.94 -9.22 -0.10
CA TRP A 168 -0.97 -8.85 0.93
C TRP A 168 -0.46 -7.43 0.73
N LEU A 169 -0.25 -6.68 1.81
CA LEU A 169 0.17 -5.28 1.78
C LEU A 169 1.38 -5.05 2.69
N GLY A 170 2.49 -4.61 2.10
CA GLY A 170 3.78 -4.45 2.76
C GLY A 170 3.95 -3.15 3.54
N ASN A 171 4.94 -3.13 4.44
CA ASN A 171 5.33 -1.95 5.23
C ASN A 171 6.86 -1.89 5.44
N ASN A 172 7.50 -0.85 4.94
CA ASN A 172 8.95 -0.63 5.12
C ASN A 172 9.36 -0.49 6.58
N ARG A 173 10.53 -1.03 6.93
CA ARG A 173 11.22 -0.81 8.22
C ARG A 173 11.15 0.64 8.70
N GLY A 174 10.88 0.81 9.99
CA GLY A 174 10.79 2.11 10.66
C GLY A 174 9.47 2.88 10.50
N ASN A 175 8.56 2.48 9.61
CA ASN A 175 7.25 3.10 9.44
C ASN A 175 6.29 2.80 10.63
N LYS A 176 5.00 3.18 10.53
CA LYS A 176 3.98 2.96 11.59
C LYS A 176 3.91 1.51 12.10
N TYR A 177 4.01 0.53 11.20
CA TYR A 177 3.83 -0.90 11.51
C TYR A 177 5.16 -1.63 11.73
N SER A 178 6.21 -1.25 11.01
CA SER A 178 7.50 -1.97 10.99
C SER A 178 8.57 -1.34 11.88
N LYS A 179 8.18 -0.76 13.03
CA LYS A 179 9.05 0.06 13.91
C LYS A 179 9.81 -0.74 14.97
N LYS A 180 10.23 -1.97 14.66
CA LYS A 180 10.87 -2.88 15.61
C LYS A 180 12.03 -3.64 14.98
N SER A 181 13.08 -3.87 15.76
CA SER A 181 14.21 -4.76 15.46
C SER A 181 14.57 -5.59 16.68
N ILE A 182 15.21 -6.74 16.45
CA ILE A 182 15.81 -7.59 17.48
C ILE A 182 17.24 -7.14 17.88
N HIS A 183 17.94 -6.40 17.01
CA HIS A 183 19.32 -5.95 17.26
C HIS A 183 19.39 -4.49 17.74
N HIS A 184 18.46 -3.64 17.29
CA HIS A 184 18.55 -2.19 17.51
C HIS A 184 17.26 -1.61 18.07
N SER A 185 17.38 -0.74 19.09
CA SER A 185 16.26 0.05 19.59
C SER A 185 15.90 1.17 18.59
N PRO A 186 14.62 1.46 18.34
CA PRO A 186 14.18 2.66 17.59
C PRO A 186 14.67 4.00 18.17
N THR A 187 15.21 4.01 19.41
CA THR A 187 15.88 5.16 20.03
C THR A 187 17.33 5.38 19.57
N SER A 188 17.97 4.36 19.00
CA SER A 188 19.37 4.41 18.50
C SER A 188 19.49 5.15 17.16
N LEU A 189 20.73 5.38 16.71
CA LEU A 189 21.02 5.79 15.33
C LEU A 189 20.97 4.59 14.37
N SER A 190 21.55 3.45 14.74
CA SER A 190 21.67 2.26 13.90
C SER A 190 20.34 1.69 13.41
N PHE A 191 19.25 1.86 14.18
CA PHE A 191 17.90 1.50 13.72
C PHE A 191 17.39 2.34 12.52
N TRP A 192 18.00 3.49 12.25
CA TRP A 192 17.65 4.40 11.15
C TRP A 192 18.74 4.48 10.08
N ASP A 193 19.75 3.61 10.15
CA ASP A 193 20.83 3.52 9.17
C ASP A 193 20.42 2.57 8.02
N PHE A 194 19.37 2.97 7.29
CA PHE A 194 18.81 2.21 6.18
C PHE A 194 18.33 3.14 5.06
N SER A 195 18.24 2.62 3.84
CA SER A 195 17.96 3.35 2.60
C SER A 195 17.15 2.47 1.62
N ILE A 196 17.16 2.80 0.32
CA ILE A 196 16.57 1.94 -0.72
C ILE A 196 17.29 0.58 -0.81
N ASP A 197 18.59 0.54 -0.52
CA ASP A 197 19.42 -0.66 -0.58
C ASP A 197 18.93 -1.74 0.40
N GLU A 198 18.74 -1.37 1.66
CA GLU A 198 18.24 -2.27 2.69
C GLU A 198 16.79 -2.70 2.43
N PHE A 199 15.96 -1.86 1.79
CA PHE A 199 14.64 -2.30 1.34
C PHE A 199 14.74 -3.38 0.24
N ALA A 200 15.72 -3.27 -0.66
CA ALA A 200 15.91 -4.18 -1.79
C ALA A 200 16.65 -5.48 -1.42
N PHE A 201 17.59 -5.43 -0.48
CA PHE A 201 18.31 -6.60 0.04
C PHE A 201 17.49 -7.43 1.04
N HIS A 202 16.56 -6.80 1.76
CA HIS A 202 15.89 -7.38 2.92
C HIS A 202 14.37 -7.22 2.90
N ASP A 203 13.82 -6.00 2.95
CA ASP A 203 12.37 -5.83 3.17
C ASP A 203 11.52 -6.49 2.08
N ILE A 204 11.82 -6.31 0.79
CA ILE A 204 11.08 -6.97 -0.30
C ILE A 204 11.38 -8.47 -0.37
N PRO A 205 12.65 -8.95 -0.42
CA PRO A 205 12.93 -10.38 -0.47
C PRO A 205 12.36 -11.18 0.69
N ASP A 206 12.45 -10.66 1.91
CA ASP A 206 12.03 -11.38 3.12
C ASP A 206 10.50 -11.35 3.30
N SER A 207 9.83 -10.26 2.88
CA SER A 207 8.36 -10.23 2.82
C SER A 207 7.83 -11.21 1.77
N ILE A 208 8.40 -11.23 0.55
CA ILE A 208 7.98 -12.20 -0.48
C ILE A 208 8.24 -13.63 -0.02
N ALA A 209 9.39 -13.91 0.59
CA ALA A 209 9.69 -15.24 1.13
C ALA A 209 8.68 -15.67 2.22
N TYR A 210 8.35 -14.77 3.16
CA TYR A 210 7.34 -15.01 4.19
C TYR A 210 5.94 -15.28 3.61
N ILE A 211 5.53 -14.50 2.60
CA ILE A 211 4.23 -14.64 1.95
C ILE A 211 4.12 -15.99 1.23
N LEU A 212 5.13 -16.37 0.45
CA LEU A 212 5.12 -17.64 -0.30
C LEU A 212 5.21 -18.85 0.63
N ASP A 213 5.97 -18.77 1.73
CA ASP A 213 5.99 -19.80 2.77
C ASP A 213 4.64 -19.92 3.50
N THR A 214 4.01 -18.79 3.86
CA THR A 214 2.70 -18.77 4.54
C THR A 214 1.57 -19.30 3.65
N THR A 215 1.62 -19.03 2.35
CA THR A 215 0.56 -19.38 1.38
C THR A 215 0.82 -20.70 0.63
N GLN A 216 2.04 -21.26 0.72
CA GLN A 216 2.50 -22.42 -0.05
C GLN A 216 2.33 -22.25 -1.58
N GLN A 217 2.33 -21.00 -2.06
CA GLN A 217 2.32 -20.65 -3.49
C GLN A 217 3.76 -20.55 -4.00
N GLU A 218 4.00 -20.92 -5.25
CA GLU A 218 5.36 -20.86 -5.84
C GLU A 218 5.78 -19.42 -6.21
N SER A 219 4.79 -18.60 -6.59
CA SER A 219 4.96 -17.22 -7.05
C SER A 219 3.78 -16.32 -6.68
N LEU A 220 3.96 -15.00 -6.86
CA LEU A 220 2.93 -13.97 -6.65
C LEU A 220 3.01 -12.86 -7.71
N SER A 221 2.03 -11.95 -7.74
CA SER A 221 2.08 -10.74 -8.57
C SER A 221 2.38 -9.51 -7.71
N TYR A 222 3.26 -8.62 -8.16
CA TYR A 222 3.68 -7.43 -7.40
C TYR A 222 3.00 -6.16 -7.93
N ILE A 223 2.41 -5.35 -7.05
CA ILE A 223 1.85 -4.02 -7.37
C ILE A 223 2.57 -2.95 -6.54
N GLY A 224 3.45 -2.18 -7.17
CA GLY A 224 4.15 -1.08 -6.52
C GLY A 224 3.47 0.27 -6.77
N PHE A 225 3.49 1.16 -5.78
CA PHE A 225 3.21 2.58 -5.96
C PHE A 225 4.42 3.44 -5.59
N SER A 226 4.82 4.39 -6.43
CA SER A 226 5.89 5.36 -6.12
C SER A 226 7.21 4.67 -5.70
N GLN A 227 7.77 4.94 -4.52
CA GLN A 227 8.92 4.19 -3.98
C GLN A 227 8.69 2.66 -3.92
N GLY A 228 7.45 2.20 -3.83
CA GLY A 228 7.09 0.78 -3.94
C GLY A 228 7.50 0.17 -5.28
N THR A 229 7.53 0.96 -6.37
CA THR A 229 8.08 0.52 -7.66
C THR A 229 9.61 0.54 -7.65
N ALA A 230 10.22 1.60 -7.08
CA ALA A 230 11.68 1.71 -6.96
C ALA A 230 12.29 0.51 -6.22
N GLN A 231 11.66 0.10 -5.12
CA GLN A 231 12.04 -1.07 -4.35
C GLN A 231 11.98 -2.36 -5.19
N ALA A 232 10.93 -2.57 -5.99
CA ALA A 232 10.86 -3.72 -6.90
C ALA A 232 11.87 -3.66 -8.04
N PHE A 233 12.09 -2.49 -8.68
CA PHE A 233 13.15 -2.32 -9.69
C PHE A 233 14.53 -2.68 -9.11
N ALA A 234 14.84 -2.20 -7.90
CA ALA A 234 16.08 -2.51 -7.20
C ALA A 234 16.20 -4.01 -6.89
N THR A 235 15.17 -4.57 -6.25
CA THR A 235 15.10 -5.99 -5.82
C THR A 235 15.24 -6.95 -7.00
N LEU A 236 14.42 -6.79 -8.05
CA LEU A 236 14.41 -7.70 -9.20
C LEU A 236 15.69 -7.57 -10.04
N ALA A 237 16.36 -6.42 -10.05
CA ALA A 237 17.64 -6.26 -10.74
C ALA A 237 18.79 -7.06 -10.09
N ILE A 238 18.74 -7.27 -8.76
CA ILE A 238 19.83 -7.89 -7.98
C ILE A 238 19.53 -9.31 -7.47
N HIS A 239 18.27 -9.75 -7.49
CA HIS A 239 17.85 -11.09 -7.05
C HIS A 239 17.27 -11.93 -8.21
N PRO A 240 18.12 -12.69 -8.95
CA PRO A 240 17.67 -13.54 -10.05
C PRO A 240 16.57 -14.54 -9.68
N LYS A 241 16.60 -15.11 -8.46
CA LYS A 241 15.54 -16.04 -7.99
C LYS A 241 14.17 -15.37 -7.93
N LEU A 242 14.08 -14.11 -7.46
CA LEU A 242 12.77 -13.43 -7.33
C LEU A 242 12.13 -13.15 -8.69
N ASN A 243 12.91 -13.12 -9.78
CA ASN A 243 12.36 -13.04 -11.13
C ASN A 243 11.64 -14.34 -11.57
N GLN A 244 11.78 -15.43 -10.81
CA GLN A 244 11.05 -16.69 -11.00
C GLN A 244 9.93 -16.86 -9.96
N GLN A 245 9.72 -15.87 -9.08
CA GLN A 245 8.73 -15.88 -8.01
C GLN A 245 7.77 -14.66 -8.08
N VAL A 246 7.98 -13.78 -9.05
CA VAL A 246 7.07 -12.66 -9.38
C VAL A 246 6.60 -12.81 -10.82
N ASN A 247 5.32 -13.14 -11.01
CA ASN A 247 4.68 -13.40 -12.31
C ASN A 247 4.56 -12.13 -13.16
N VAL A 248 4.20 -11.01 -12.53
CA VAL A 248 4.17 -9.69 -13.14
C VAL A 248 4.46 -8.62 -12.10
N PHE A 249 5.17 -7.59 -12.52
CA PHE A 249 5.39 -6.37 -11.76
C PHE A 249 4.62 -5.22 -12.40
N ILE A 250 3.55 -4.81 -11.71
CA ILE A 250 2.71 -3.68 -12.06
C ILE A 250 3.18 -2.46 -11.25
N ALA A 251 3.47 -1.37 -11.93
CA ALA A 251 4.13 -0.19 -11.36
C ALA A 251 3.29 1.07 -11.59
N LEU A 252 2.63 1.54 -10.52
CA LEU A 252 1.76 2.72 -10.52
C LEU A 252 2.54 3.96 -10.09
N ALA A 253 2.45 5.04 -10.87
CA ALA A 253 3.25 6.27 -10.70
C ALA A 253 4.75 5.99 -10.43
N PRO A 254 5.44 5.28 -11.35
CA PRO A 254 6.73 4.66 -11.05
C PRO A 254 7.85 5.65 -10.75
N ALA A 255 8.57 5.44 -9.65
CA ALA A 255 9.77 6.18 -9.31
C ALA A 255 11.04 5.39 -9.68
N MET A 256 12.01 6.07 -10.31
CA MET A 256 13.34 5.51 -10.62
C MET A 256 14.43 6.59 -10.56
N ALA A 257 14.52 7.47 -11.56
CA ALA A 257 15.48 8.57 -11.58
C ALA A 257 14.81 9.85 -12.13
N PRO A 258 14.06 10.60 -11.28
CA PRO A 258 13.40 11.83 -11.68
C PRO A 258 14.39 12.87 -12.25
N ALA A 259 13.96 13.63 -13.26
CA ALA A 259 14.82 14.58 -13.95
C ALA A 259 15.22 15.81 -13.10
N GLY A 260 14.54 16.06 -11.98
CA GLY A 260 14.71 17.16 -11.04
C GLY A 260 13.50 17.21 -10.09
N LEU A 261 13.37 18.28 -9.30
CA LEU A 261 12.10 18.63 -8.63
C LEU A 261 11.59 19.97 -9.19
N SER A 262 10.31 20.31 -8.98
CA SER A 262 9.70 21.38 -9.79
C SER A 262 10.19 22.80 -9.46
N ASN A 263 10.76 22.99 -8.27
CA ASN A 263 10.99 24.30 -7.67
C ASN A 263 12.45 24.46 -7.21
N GLY A 264 13.13 25.52 -7.65
CA GLY A 264 14.58 25.71 -7.46
C GLY A 264 15.09 25.79 -6.01
N ILE A 265 14.23 26.06 -5.02
CA ILE A 265 14.59 25.95 -3.59
C ILE A 265 14.77 24.47 -3.19
N VAL A 266 14.01 23.58 -3.81
CA VAL A 266 14.05 22.13 -3.59
C VAL A 266 15.23 21.52 -4.35
N ASP A 267 15.54 22.01 -5.56
CA ASP A 267 16.80 21.65 -6.25
C ASP A 267 18.03 22.06 -5.44
N ALA A 268 17.99 23.20 -4.72
CA ALA A 268 19.06 23.61 -3.80
C ALA A 268 19.21 22.67 -2.58
N LEU A 269 18.14 21.94 -2.18
CA LEU A 269 18.21 20.88 -1.18
C LEU A 269 18.69 19.55 -1.78
N VAL A 270 18.26 19.19 -2.99
CA VAL A 270 18.74 17.99 -3.71
C VAL A 270 20.23 18.08 -4.04
N THR A 271 20.74 19.27 -4.34
CA THR A 271 22.16 19.54 -4.61
C THR A 271 23.00 19.77 -3.34
N ALA A 272 22.38 19.84 -2.16
CA ALA A 272 23.11 19.96 -0.89
C ALA A 272 23.92 18.68 -0.58
N SER A 273 24.95 18.82 0.26
CA SER A 273 25.75 17.66 0.67
C SER A 273 24.99 16.78 1.68
N PRO A 274 25.22 15.45 1.71
CA PRO A 274 24.67 14.57 2.73
C PRO A 274 24.90 15.06 4.16
N SER A 275 26.06 15.68 4.44
CA SER A 275 26.38 16.28 5.73
C SER A 275 25.44 17.44 6.11
N VAL A 276 25.03 18.27 5.15
CA VAL A 276 24.00 19.30 5.39
C VAL A 276 22.65 18.62 5.63
N LEU A 277 22.25 17.66 4.78
CA LEU A 277 20.95 17.00 4.89
C LEU A 277 20.75 16.27 6.23
N PHE A 278 21.76 15.53 6.71
CA PHE A 278 21.73 14.90 8.04
C PHE A 278 21.78 15.89 9.20
N LEU A 279 22.25 17.12 8.96
CA LEU A 279 22.26 18.19 9.95
C LEU A 279 20.92 18.97 9.95
N LEU A 280 20.22 19.02 8.81
CA LEU A 280 18.90 19.62 8.66
C LEU A 280 17.75 18.71 9.15
N PHE A 281 17.80 17.42 8.83
CA PHE A 281 16.74 16.47 9.16
C PHE A 281 17.07 15.55 10.34
N GLY A 282 18.29 15.64 10.88
CA GLY A 282 18.83 14.69 11.85
C GLY A 282 19.17 13.34 11.23
N ARG A 283 19.73 12.42 12.03
CA ARG A 283 20.16 11.06 11.60
C ARG A 283 19.19 9.95 12.02
N ARG A 284 17.89 10.24 12.11
CA ARG A 284 16.85 9.28 12.54
C ARG A 284 15.62 9.37 11.63
N SER A 285 14.41 9.44 12.18
CA SER A 285 13.18 9.65 11.40
C SER A 285 13.06 11.09 10.89
N ILE A 286 12.97 11.26 9.57
CA ILE A 286 12.65 12.55 8.95
C ILE A 286 11.18 12.95 9.21
N LEU A 287 10.87 14.26 9.14
CA LEU A 287 9.52 14.84 9.27
C LEU A 287 8.70 14.35 10.49
N SER A 288 9.34 13.98 11.60
CA SER A 288 8.63 13.35 12.73
C SER A 288 7.66 14.27 13.50
N SER A 289 7.53 15.54 13.12
CA SER A 289 6.45 16.43 13.57
C SER A 289 5.16 16.31 12.76
N ALA A 290 5.15 15.67 11.57
CA ALA A 290 3.97 15.60 10.69
C ALA A 290 2.73 15.01 11.38
N THR A 291 2.91 13.88 12.08
CA THR A 291 1.85 13.22 12.87
C THR A 291 1.41 14.04 14.09
N MET A 292 2.22 14.97 14.57
CA MET A 292 1.82 15.92 15.62
C MET A 292 1.03 17.09 15.03
N TRP A 293 1.42 17.63 13.86
CA TRP A 293 0.64 18.65 13.16
C TRP A 293 -0.75 18.16 12.76
N GLU A 294 -0.86 16.91 12.35
CA GLU A 294 -2.11 16.17 12.14
C GLU A 294 -3.03 16.25 13.37
N THR A 295 -2.56 15.85 14.56
CA THR A 295 -3.36 15.89 15.80
C THR A 295 -3.69 17.31 16.30
N LEU A 296 -2.86 18.31 15.97
CA LEU A 296 -2.94 19.66 16.50
C LEU A 296 -3.85 20.59 15.67
N LEU A 297 -3.96 20.33 14.37
CA LEU A 297 -4.64 21.19 13.40
C LEU A 297 -6.04 20.68 13.06
N TYR A 298 -7.00 21.59 12.93
CA TYR A 298 -8.32 21.26 12.39
C TYR A 298 -8.18 20.66 10.96
N PRO A 299 -8.76 19.48 10.63
CA PRO A 299 -8.32 18.69 9.46
C PRO A 299 -8.36 19.40 8.09
N PRO A 300 -9.33 20.28 7.78
CA PRO A 300 -9.29 21.12 6.56
C PRO A 300 -8.12 22.11 6.47
N ILE A 301 -7.49 22.48 7.59
CA ILE A 301 -6.23 23.26 7.59
C ILE A 301 -5.05 22.31 7.32
N PHE A 302 -4.99 21.17 8.01
CA PHE A 302 -3.95 20.16 7.75
C PHE A 302 -3.94 19.74 6.27
N SER A 303 -5.11 19.41 5.71
CA SER A 303 -5.25 19.04 4.30
C SER A 303 -4.78 20.14 3.34
N LYS A 304 -5.04 21.42 3.68
CA LYS A 304 -4.54 22.55 2.89
C LYS A 304 -3.02 22.72 3.00
N LEU A 305 -2.41 22.44 4.16
CA LEU A 305 -0.95 22.47 4.29
C LEU A 305 -0.29 21.36 3.47
N ILE A 306 -0.91 20.17 3.40
CA ILE A 306 -0.44 19.09 2.51
C ILE A 306 -0.59 19.51 1.05
N ASP A 307 -1.75 20.01 0.62
CA ASP A 307 -1.94 20.54 -0.76
C ASP A 307 -0.90 21.60 -1.12
N MET A 308 -0.59 22.52 -0.20
CA MET A 308 0.45 23.55 -0.38
C MET A 308 1.87 22.93 -0.43
N GLY A 309 2.15 21.90 0.36
CA GLY A 309 3.43 21.18 0.34
C GLY A 309 3.65 20.41 -0.96
N LEU A 310 2.63 19.71 -1.45
CA LEU A 310 2.68 18.98 -2.73
C LEU A 310 2.87 19.93 -3.92
N SER A 311 2.16 21.07 -3.91
CA SER A 311 2.35 22.13 -4.90
C SER A 311 3.74 22.79 -4.81
N PHE A 312 4.30 22.94 -3.60
CA PHE A 312 5.63 23.53 -3.39
C PHE A 312 6.80 22.57 -3.71
N LEU A 313 6.60 21.25 -3.64
CA LEU A 313 7.66 20.27 -3.92
C LEU A 313 7.63 19.73 -5.35
N PHE A 314 6.42 19.59 -5.92
CA PHE A 314 6.20 18.84 -7.15
C PHE A 314 5.27 19.55 -8.17
N ASN A 315 4.78 20.75 -7.85
CA ASN A 315 3.76 21.51 -8.61
C ASN A 315 2.37 20.85 -8.73
N TRP A 316 2.14 19.71 -8.07
CA TRP A 316 0.85 19.01 -8.05
C TRP A 316 -0.27 19.88 -7.46
N GLN A 317 -1.44 19.85 -8.10
CA GLN A 317 -2.63 20.63 -7.75
C GLN A 317 -3.73 19.76 -7.14
N THR A 318 -3.57 18.43 -7.18
CA THR A 318 -4.42 17.36 -6.64
C THR A 318 -5.91 17.60 -6.91
N LYS A 319 -6.19 17.93 -8.18
CA LYS A 319 -7.52 18.35 -8.69
C LYS A 319 -8.49 17.19 -8.83
N ASN A 320 -8.01 15.97 -9.05
CA ASN A 320 -8.84 14.80 -9.33
C ASN A 320 -9.33 14.14 -8.02
N ILE A 321 -8.54 14.22 -6.94
CA ILE A 321 -8.95 13.82 -5.58
C ILE A 321 -10.12 14.68 -5.07
N SER A 322 -11.15 14.08 -4.46
CA SER A 322 -12.28 14.84 -3.89
C SER A 322 -11.92 15.47 -2.52
N ALA A 323 -12.52 16.62 -2.17
CA ALA A 323 -12.25 17.26 -0.87
C ALA A 323 -12.59 16.35 0.34
N SER A 324 -13.65 15.54 0.24
CA SER A 324 -13.98 14.52 1.26
C SER A 324 -12.95 13.39 1.32
N GLN A 325 -12.36 13.01 0.18
CA GLN A 325 -11.30 12.01 0.11
C GLN A 325 -9.98 12.55 0.72
N LYS A 326 -9.60 13.81 0.45
CA LYS A 326 -8.46 14.46 1.12
C LYS A 326 -8.63 14.52 2.63
N LEU A 327 -9.82 14.96 3.08
CA LEU A 327 -10.17 15.06 4.51
C LEU A 327 -10.23 13.71 5.21
N ALA A 328 -10.41 12.61 4.47
CA ALA A 328 -10.38 11.26 5.00
C ALA A 328 -8.95 10.71 5.03
N ALA A 329 -8.23 10.78 3.90
CA ALA A 329 -7.03 9.98 3.66
C ALA A 329 -5.71 10.66 4.07
N TYR A 330 -5.66 12.00 4.15
CA TYR A 330 -4.39 12.69 4.37
C TYR A 330 -3.72 12.46 5.75
N PRO A 331 -4.43 12.13 6.85
CA PRO A 331 -3.78 11.64 8.07
C PRO A 331 -2.99 10.33 7.84
N HIS A 332 -3.58 9.41 7.08
CA HIS A 332 -2.98 8.10 6.74
C HIS A 332 -1.84 8.19 5.72
N LEU A 333 -1.71 9.32 5.01
CA LEU A 333 -0.71 9.54 3.97
C LEU A 333 0.73 9.42 4.49
N TYR A 334 1.01 9.88 5.71
CA TYR A 334 2.37 10.05 6.18
C TYR A 334 2.78 9.05 7.26
N SER A 335 3.97 8.47 7.08
CA SER A 335 4.63 7.58 8.01
C SER A 335 6.13 7.85 8.05
N PHE A 336 6.80 7.34 9.10
CA PHE A 336 8.23 7.58 9.28
C PHE A 336 9.07 6.79 8.28
N THR A 337 10.15 7.39 7.80
CA THR A 337 11.30 6.70 7.19
C THR A 337 12.59 7.34 7.71
N SER A 338 13.74 6.73 7.43
CA SER A 338 15.04 7.31 7.80
C SER A 338 15.34 8.57 6.99
N THR A 339 16.17 9.46 7.56
CA THR A 339 16.82 10.51 6.76
C THR A 339 17.70 9.92 5.66
N LYS A 340 18.35 8.75 5.89
CA LYS A 340 19.24 8.12 4.90
C LYS A 340 18.48 7.70 3.63
N SER A 341 17.24 7.21 3.71
CA SER A 341 16.38 6.97 2.54
C SER A 341 16.10 8.24 1.72
N VAL A 342 15.93 9.40 2.36
CA VAL A 342 15.68 10.66 1.64
C VAL A 342 16.97 11.26 1.08
N VAL A 343 18.10 11.13 1.79
CA VAL A 343 19.43 11.46 1.24
C VAL A 343 19.75 10.59 0.03
N HIS A 344 19.39 9.29 0.06
CA HIS A 344 19.51 8.38 -1.08
C HIS A 344 18.70 8.90 -2.28
N TRP A 345 17.42 9.24 -2.10
CA TRP A 345 16.62 9.84 -3.17
C TRP A 345 17.25 11.12 -3.75
N PHE A 346 17.84 11.98 -2.92
CA PHE A 346 18.52 13.18 -3.40
C PHE A 346 19.82 12.85 -4.16
N GLN A 347 20.58 11.82 -3.75
CA GLN A 347 21.73 11.30 -4.52
C GLN A 347 21.28 10.80 -5.92
N ILE A 348 20.20 10.02 -5.99
CA ILE A 348 19.62 9.48 -7.23
C ILE A 348 19.19 10.61 -8.19
N ILE A 349 18.44 11.60 -7.70
CA ILE A 349 17.96 12.73 -8.52
C ILE A 349 19.14 13.60 -8.97
N ARG A 350 20.06 13.94 -8.07
CA ARG A 350 21.26 14.74 -8.37
C ARG A 350 22.15 14.07 -9.41
N ASN A 351 22.35 12.76 -9.30
CA ASN A 351 23.18 11.98 -10.22
C ASN A 351 22.42 11.54 -11.49
N LYS A 352 21.09 11.81 -11.57
CA LYS A 352 20.14 11.34 -12.60
C LYS A 352 20.30 9.85 -12.93
N CYS A 353 20.45 9.05 -11.89
CA CYS A 353 20.88 7.67 -11.99
C CYS A 353 20.26 6.84 -10.88
N PHE A 354 19.64 5.71 -11.22
CA PHE A 354 19.20 4.73 -10.23
C PHE A 354 20.40 3.86 -9.83
N GLN A 355 20.89 4.10 -8.62
CA GLN A 355 22.12 3.54 -8.06
C GLN A 355 21.92 3.21 -6.58
N MET A 356 22.87 2.49 -6.00
CA MET A 356 22.98 2.28 -4.56
C MET A 356 23.41 3.57 -3.84
N TYR A 357 23.35 3.53 -2.51
CA TYR A 357 23.69 4.65 -1.64
C TYR A 357 25.18 5.02 -1.75
N ASP A 358 25.45 6.32 -1.73
CA ASP A 358 26.80 6.87 -1.74
C ASP A 358 27.22 7.24 -0.30
N ASP A 359 27.85 6.30 0.40
CA ASP A 359 28.43 6.51 1.74
C ASP A 359 29.69 7.39 1.72
N ASP A 360 30.34 7.53 0.55
CA ASP A 360 31.55 8.35 0.37
C ASP A 360 31.19 9.84 0.41
N VAL A 361 31.07 10.41 1.61
CA VAL A 361 30.86 11.85 1.83
C VAL A 361 32.10 12.63 1.34
N HIS A 362 32.12 12.94 0.04
CA HIS A 362 33.25 13.54 -0.67
C HIS A 362 33.80 14.77 0.06
N GLN A 363 35.03 14.68 0.60
CA GLN A 363 35.69 15.86 1.14
C GLN A 363 35.96 16.88 0.02
N PRO A 364 35.85 18.21 0.27
CA PRO A 364 35.87 19.24 -0.77
C PRO A 364 37.06 19.23 -1.74
N MET A 365 38.19 18.62 -1.36
CA MET A 365 39.45 18.60 -2.10
C MET A 365 39.68 17.32 -2.94
N SER A 366 38.89 16.26 -2.79
CA SER A 366 39.19 14.93 -3.38
C SER A 366 38.53 14.64 -4.74
N VAL A 367 37.95 15.68 -5.36
CA VAL A 367 37.00 15.55 -6.49
C VAL A 367 37.65 15.02 -7.78
N ILE A 368 38.95 15.25 -7.97
CA ILE A 368 39.68 14.95 -9.22
C ILE A 368 40.29 13.53 -9.23
N THR A 369 40.51 12.92 -8.06
CA THR A 369 41.19 11.62 -7.92
C THR A 369 40.22 10.48 -7.62
N THR A 370 39.32 10.63 -6.63
CA THR A 370 38.53 9.50 -6.10
C THR A 370 37.55 8.91 -7.13
N SER A 371 36.90 9.77 -7.92
CA SER A 371 35.95 9.41 -8.98
C SER A 371 36.56 8.60 -10.14
N LYS A 372 37.89 8.47 -10.17
CA LYS A 372 38.65 7.66 -11.13
C LYS A 372 38.95 6.24 -10.63
N TYR A 373 38.72 5.97 -9.34
CA TYR A 373 39.04 4.70 -8.67
C TYR A 373 37.86 4.09 -7.89
N SER A 374 36.89 4.91 -7.46
CA SER A 374 35.61 4.47 -6.87
C SER A 374 34.45 4.94 -7.74
N LYS A 375 33.44 4.08 -7.89
CA LYS A 375 32.19 4.37 -8.61
C LYS A 375 31.06 3.59 -7.94
N VAL A 376 30.05 4.30 -7.44
CA VAL A 376 28.87 3.69 -6.81
C VAL A 376 28.15 2.78 -7.82
N ALA A 377 27.71 1.61 -7.35
CA ALA A 377 27.06 0.62 -8.19
C ALA A 377 25.68 1.13 -8.68
N LYS A 378 25.42 1.00 -9.98
CA LYS A 378 24.07 1.15 -10.54
C LYS A 378 23.22 -0.06 -10.17
N TYR A 379 21.91 0.14 -9.99
CA TYR A 379 20.97 -0.97 -10.07
C TYR A 379 20.90 -1.46 -11.53
N PRO A 380 21.20 -2.74 -11.83
CA PRO A 380 21.28 -3.22 -13.20
C PRO A 380 19.88 -3.59 -13.73
N THR A 381 18.99 -2.60 -13.83
CA THR A 381 17.55 -2.80 -14.09
C THR A 381 17.22 -3.48 -15.42
N ARG A 382 18.13 -3.50 -16.39
CA ARG A 382 18.00 -4.32 -17.62
C ARG A 382 18.12 -5.83 -17.38
N ASN A 383 18.55 -6.27 -16.20
CA ASN A 383 18.63 -7.69 -15.83
C ASN A 383 17.27 -8.27 -15.36
N ILE A 384 16.26 -7.42 -15.15
CA ILE A 384 14.92 -7.85 -14.75
C ILE A 384 14.32 -8.69 -15.90
N LYS A 385 13.81 -9.88 -15.57
CA LYS A 385 13.13 -10.78 -16.49
C LYS A 385 11.62 -10.74 -16.34
N THR A 386 11.12 -10.56 -15.11
CA THR A 386 9.69 -10.41 -14.80
C THR A 386 9.03 -9.35 -15.70
N PRO A 387 7.86 -9.64 -16.30
CA PRO A 387 7.07 -8.68 -17.06
C PRO A 387 6.80 -7.40 -16.26
N ILE A 388 7.07 -6.26 -16.90
CA ILE A 388 6.91 -4.93 -16.27
C ILE A 388 5.80 -4.16 -16.99
N VAL A 389 4.76 -3.81 -16.23
CA VAL A 389 3.62 -2.98 -16.68
C VAL A 389 3.64 -1.66 -15.92
N LEU A 390 3.98 -0.58 -16.62
CA LEU A 390 3.99 0.78 -16.06
C LEU A 390 2.66 1.48 -16.35
N VAL A 391 2.05 2.09 -15.34
CA VAL A 391 0.93 3.04 -15.50
C VAL A 391 1.32 4.35 -14.81
N TYR A 392 1.39 5.44 -15.57
CA TYR A 392 1.93 6.73 -15.10
C TYR A 392 1.04 7.92 -15.48
N GLY A 393 1.12 8.99 -14.68
CA GLY A 393 0.37 10.22 -14.93
C GLY A 393 1.13 11.16 -15.85
N GLY A 394 0.51 11.66 -16.92
CA GLY A 394 1.14 12.65 -17.81
C GLY A 394 1.36 14.02 -17.14
N SER A 395 0.72 14.26 -16.00
CA SER A 395 0.93 15.44 -15.15
C SER A 395 1.80 15.16 -13.91
N ASP A 396 2.40 13.97 -13.81
CA ASP A 396 3.28 13.58 -12.71
C ASP A 396 4.75 13.97 -12.96
N SER A 397 5.17 15.07 -12.32
CA SER A 397 6.53 15.62 -12.37
C SER A 397 7.65 14.70 -11.88
N LEU A 398 7.37 13.55 -11.25
CA LEU A 398 8.39 12.57 -10.85
C LEU A 398 8.73 11.53 -11.93
N VAL A 399 7.91 11.36 -12.97
CA VAL A 399 8.05 10.27 -13.94
C VAL A 399 8.69 10.74 -15.26
N ASP A 400 10.01 10.56 -15.40
CA ASP A 400 10.65 10.61 -16.72
C ASP A 400 10.59 9.23 -17.39
N ILE A 401 9.47 8.97 -18.09
CA ILE A 401 9.25 7.71 -18.80
C ILE A 401 10.28 7.47 -19.93
N LYS A 402 10.86 8.53 -20.52
CA LYS A 402 11.82 8.45 -21.63
C LYS A 402 13.23 8.10 -21.16
N VAL A 403 13.57 8.38 -19.89
CA VAL A 403 14.75 7.85 -19.22
C VAL A 403 14.48 6.44 -18.72
N MET A 404 13.32 6.22 -18.08
CA MET A 404 12.97 4.92 -17.48
C MET A 404 12.96 3.78 -18.51
N LEU A 405 12.31 3.94 -19.66
CA LEU A 405 12.29 2.94 -20.73
C LEU A 405 13.66 2.68 -21.40
N LYS A 406 14.69 3.48 -21.10
CA LYS A 406 16.08 3.22 -21.56
C LYS A 406 16.87 2.38 -20.57
N GLU A 407 16.64 2.55 -19.26
CA GLU A 407 17.31 1.77 -18.21
C GLU A 407 16.57 0.44 -17.91
N LEU A 408 15.32 0.27 -18.38
CA LEU A 408 14.51 -0.95 -18.23
C LEU A 408 14.69 -1.98 -19.37
N PRO A 409 14.20 -3.23 -19.19
CA PRO A 409 14.16 -4.25 -20.23
C PRO A 409 13.24 -3.82 -21.42
N PRO A 410 13.57 -4.15 -22.68
CA PRO A 410 12.81 -3.72 -23.86
C PRO A 410 11.34 -4.15 -23.90
N GLN A 411 11.00 -5.24 -23.23
CA GLN A 411 9.64 -5.79 -23.12
C GLN A 411 8.76 -5.10 -22.06
N THR A 412 9.23 -3.99 -21.48
CA THR A 412 8.44 -3.15 -20.57
C THR A 412 7.31 -2.44 -21.32
N VAL A 413 6.08 -2.58 -20.87
CA VAL A 413 4.93 -1.84 -21.42
C VAL A 413 4.64 -0.61 -20.56
N ALA A 414 4.34 0.52 -21.20
CA ALA A 414 3.97 1.75 -20.51
C ALA A 414 2.61 2.30 -21.00
N THR A 415 1.82 2.82 -20.07
CA THR A 415 0.50 3.41 -20.33
C THR A 415 0.39 4.74 -19.59
N GLU A 416 0.00 5.80 -20.31
CA GLU A 416 -0.15 7.15 -19.78
C GLU A 416 -1.61 7.46 -19.47
N ILE A 417 -1.87 8.08 -18.31
CA ILE A 417 -3.13 8.75 -17.99
C ILE A 417 -2.82 10.26 -17.97
N PRO A 418 -3.06 11.01 -19.07
CA PRO A 418 -2.41 12.32 -19.26
C PRO A 418 -2.71 13.37 -18.18
N HIS A 419 -3.90 13.29 -17.57
CA HIS A 419 -4.41 14.26 -16.60
C HIS A 419 -4.17 13.86 -15.13
N TYR A 420 -3.52 12.72 -14.87
CA TYR A 420 -3.22 12.24 -13.52
C TYR A 420 -1.90 12.83 -12.98
N GLU A 421 -1.93 13.19 -11.71
CA GLU A 421 -0.78 13.49 -10.86
C GLU A 421 -0.46 12.28 -9.95
N HIS A 422 0.65 12.33 -9.22
CA HIS A 422 1.19 11.17 -8.47
C HIS A 422 0.21 10.48 -7.52
N LEU A 423 -0.54 11.24 -6.69
CA LEU A 423 -1.47 10.67 -5.71
C LEU A 423 -2.83 10.25 -6.29
N ASP A 424 -3.10 10.54 -7.57
CA ASP A 424 -4.38 10.21 -8.20
C ASP A 424 -4.56 8.69 -8.37
N PHE A 425 -3.45 7.96 -8.55
CA PHE A 425 -3.35 6.49 -8.56
C PHE A 425 -3.82 5.80 -7.28
N LEU A 426 -3.95 6.54 -6.17
CA LEU A 426 -4.55 6.05 -4.94
C LEU A 426 -5.99 6.55 -4.77
N TRP A 427 -6.23 7.84 -5.03
CA TRP A 427 -7.37 8.57 -4.46
C TRP A 427 -8.18 9.45 -5.44
N ALA A 428 -7.95 9.38 -6.74
CA ALA A 428 -8.79 10.09 -7.71
C ALA A 428 -10.25 9.59 -7.71
N ARG A 429 -11.15 10.39 -8.28
CA ARG A 429 -12.61 10.11 -8.32
C ARG A 429 -12.99 9.00 -9.30
N ASP A 430 -12.08 8.65 -10.19
CA ASP A 430 -12.23 7.78 -11.35
C ASP A 430 -11.05 6.78 -11.47
N VAL A 431 -10.33 6.53 -10.37
CA VAL A 431 -9.17 5.62 -10.31
C VAL A 431 -9.54 4.17 -10.66
N ASP A 432 -10.78 3.79 -10.33
CA ASP A 432 -11.46 2.57 -10.75
C ASP A 432 -11.57 2.46 -12.28
N ILE A 433 -11.89 3.57 -12.95
CA ILE A 433 -12.08 3.63 -14.41
C ILE A 433 -10.73 3.73 -15.14
N GLN A 434 -9.82 4.58 -14.65
CA GLN A 434 -8.56 4.91 -15.34
C GLN A 434 -7.40 3.94 -15.05
N VAL A 435 -7.40 3.26 -13.89
CA VAL A 435 -6.26 2.42 -13.46
C VAL A 435 -6.60 0.93 -13.40
N PHE A 436 -7.76 0.55 -12.85
CA PHE A 436 -7.97 -0.84 -12.43
C PHE A 436 -7.97 -1.83 -13.58
N GLN A 437 -8.56 -1.48 -14.74
CA GLN A 437 -8.57 -2.37 -15.88
C GLN A 437 -7.13 -2.69 -16.37
N HIS A 438 -6.20 -1.73 -16.33
CA HIS A 438 -4.79 -1.98 -16.67
C HIS A 438 -4.07 -2.90 -15.67
N VAL A 439 -4.52 -2.92 -14.41
CA VAL A 439 -4.05 -3.87 -13.39
C VAL A 439 -4.64 -5.26 -13.68
N PHE A 440 -5.94 -5.34 -13.94
CA PHE A 440 -6.65 -6.60 -14.23
C PHE A 440 -6.14 -7.24 -15.53
N ASP A 441 -6.00 -6.49 -16.62
CA ASP A 441 -5.44 -6.95 -17.89
C ASP A 441 -4.08 -7.62 -17.69
N ALA A 442 -3.23 -7.08 -16.81
CA ALA A 442 -1.90 -7.61 -16.51
C ALA A 442 -1.95 -8.88 -15.65
N LEU A 443 -2.76 -8.90 -14.57
CA LEU A 443 -2.92 -10.06 -13.68
C LEU A 443 -3.60 -11.25 -14.38
N ASP A 444 -4.60 -10.97 -15.20
CA ASP A 444 -5.38 -11.97 -15.94
C ASP A 444 -4.59 -12.46 -17.18
N SER A 445 -3.53 -11.75 -17.60
CA SER A 445 -2.63 -12.13 -18.70
C SER A 445 -1.41 -12.94 -18.27
N PHE A 446 -0.60 -12.40 -17.34
CA PHE A 446 0.63 -13.00 -16.84
C PHE A 446 0.32 -13.85 -15.61
N THR A 447 0.07 -15.13 -15.84
CA THR A 447 -0.54 -16.00 -14.84
C THR A 447 0.47 -16.78 -14.01
N ASP A 448 1.68 -16.97 -14.56
CA ASP A 448 2.70 -17.91 -14.11
C ASP A 448 4.11 -17.30 -14.33
N ALA A 449 5.17 -17.95 -13.81
CA ALA A 449 6.52 -17.38 -13.78
C ALA A 449 7.41 -17.75 -15.00
N GLU A 450 6.84 -18.39 -16.03
CA GLU A 450 7.59 -18.81 -17.23
C GLU A 450 7.68 -17.70 -18.30
N HIS A 451 6.80 -16.70 -18.24
CA HIS A 451 6.84 -15.46 -19.02
C HIS A 451 6.88 -15.70 -20.54
N SER A 452 5.94 -16.49 -21.02
CA SER A 452 5.89 -16.95 -22.41
C SER A 452 5.57 -15.81 -23.40
N LYS A 453 5.95 -15.97 -24.67
CA LYS A 453 5.62 -14.96 -25.70
C LYS A 453 4.10 -14.80 -25.86
N GLU A 454 3.37 -15.90 -25.70
CA GLU A 454 1.92 -15.98 -25.78
C GLU A 454 1.24 -15.21 -24.63
N GLU A 455 1.83 -15.15 -23.43
CA GLU A 455 1.36 -14.28 -22.34
C GLU A 455 1.53 -12.79 -22.69
N TYR A 456 2.65 -12.40 -23.31
CA TYR A 456 2.85 -11.03 -23.82
C TYR A 456 1.87 -10.68 -24.94
N ASP A 457 1.72 -11.55 -25.94
CA ASP A 457 0.81 -11.33 -27.07
C ASP A 457 -0.65 -11.22 -26.59
N LYS A 458 -1.06 -12.07 -25.63
CA LYS A 458 -2.35 -11.99 -24.91
C LYS A 458 -2.52 -10.65 -24.18
N TYR A 459 -1.52 -10.21 -23.41
CA TYR A 459 -1.56 -8.93 -22.72
C TYR A 459 -1.70 -7.74 -23.67
N TYR A 460 -0.98 -7.75 -24.79
CA TYR A 460 -1.09 -6.69 -25.80
C TYR A 460 -2.51 -6.62 -26.41
N ILE A 461 -3.16 -7.76 -26.65
CA ILE A 461 -4.55 -7.81 -27.15
C ILE A 461 -5.52 -7.26 -26.12
N SER A 462 -5.53 -7.79 -24.88
CA SER A 462 -6.46 -7.32 -23.84
C SER A 462 -6.29 -5.83 -23.53
N ARG A 463 -5.04 -5.34 -23.48
CA ARG A 463 -4.75 -3.92 -23.31
C ARG A 463 -5.27 -3.06 -24.47
N GLN A 464 -5.22 -3.55 -25.72
CA GLN A 464 -5.78 -2.82 -26.87
C GLN A 464 -7.32 -2.76 -26.79
N GLU A 465 -7.98 -3.87 -26.44
CA GLU A 465 -9.43 -3.88 -26.21
C GLU A 465 -9.85 -2.90 -25.11
N SER A 466 -9.15 -2.88 -23.97
CA SER A 466 -9.39 -1.96 -22.86
C SER A 466 -9.16 -0.48 -23.22
N LEU A 467 -8.18 -0.17 -24.07
CA LEU A 467 -7.93 1.20 -24.55
C LEU A 467 -8.97 1.66 -25.59
N LEU A 468 -9.51 0.75 -26.40
CA LEU A 468 -10.61 1.05 -27.31
C LEU A 468 -11.93 1.24 -26.54
N GLY A 469 -12.22 0.35 -25.57
CA GLY A 469 -13.44 0.39 -24.77
C GLY A 469 -13.53 1.58 -23.79
N SER A 470 -12.39 2.08 -23.31
CA SER A 470 -12.35 3.25 -22.40
C SER A 470 -12.48 4.61 -23.11
N GLY A 471 -12.70 4.63 -24.43
CA GLY A 471 -12.94 5.86 -25.21
C GLY A 471 -11.67 6.61 -25.65
N TYR A 472 -10.47 6.11 -25.35
CA TYR A 472 -9.19 6.68 -25.83
C TYR A 472 -9.00 6.58 -27.36
N ALA A 473 -9.93 5.93 -28.08
CA ALA A 473 -9.90 5.73 -29.54
C ALA A 473 -9.90 7.04 -30.36
N PHE A 474 -10.41 8.16 -29.83
CA PHE A 474 -10.41 9.46 -30.52
C PHE A 474 -9.19 10.31 -30.14
N GLY A 475 -7.99 9.95 -30.63
CA GLY A 475 -6.82 10.81 -30.36
C GLY A 475 -5.45 10.51 -30.95
N TYR A 476 -5.15 9.35 -31.56
CA TYR A 476 -3.80 9.09 -32.10
C TYR A 476 -3.75 8.26 -33.40
N SER A 477 -4.47 8.72 -34.44
CA SER A 477 -4.34 8.17 -35.79
C SER A 477 -2.97 8.52 -36.40
N TYR A 478 -2.11 7.51 -36.58
CA TYR A 478 -0.76 7.66 -37.13
C TYR A 478 -0.82 8.05 -38.62
N ARG A 479 -0.47 9.29 -38.97
CA ARG A 479 -0.64 9.84 -40.33
C ARG A 479 0.52 9.45 -41.27
N GLY A 480 0.39 8.31 -41.94
CA GLY A 480 1.21 7.91 -43.10
C GLY A 480 0.72 8.47 -44.43
N SER A 481 1.54 8.37 -45.48
CA SER A 481 1.37 9.02 -46.80
C SER A 481 0.06 8.77 -47.56
N GLU A 482 -0.42 9.87 -48.15
CA GLU A 482 -0.85 10.03 -49.55
C GLU A 482 -1.79 9.01 -50.22
N SER A 483 -2.99 9.48 -50.59
CA SER A 483 -3.33 9.72 -52.00
C SER A 483 -4.59 10.61 -52.10
N GLU A 484 -4.82 11.20 -53.27
CA GLU A 484 -5.88 12.19 -53.50
C GLU A 484 -7.22 11.57 -53.90
N SER A 485 -8.33 12.12 -53.40
CA SER A 485 -9.50 12.45 -54.23
C SER A 485 -10.49 13.31 -53.42
N SER A 486 -11.03 14.35 -54.07
CA SER A 486 -11.95 15.30 -53.45
C SER A 486 -13.39 14.98 -53.84
N THR A 487 -14.29 14.88 -52.86
CA THR A 487 -15.74 15.02 -53.08
C THR A 487 -16.35 15.70 -51.86
N LEU A 488 -17.19 16.71 -52.10
CA LEU A 488 -17.81 17.55 -51.07
C LEU A 488 -19.32 17.30 -51.00
N THR A 489 -19.92 17.73 -49.89
CA THR A 489 -21.37 17.88 -49.63
C THR A 489 -22.16 16.58 -49.34
N PRO A 490 -23.29 16.66 -48.60
CA PRO A 490 -23.43 17.46 -47.37
C PRO A 490 -24.13 16.73 -46.20
N SER A 491 -24.11 17.43 -45.06
CA SER A 491 -24.90 17.21 -43.83
C SER A 491 -26.31 16.64 -43.96
N VAL A 492 -26.65 15.74 -43.03
CA VAL A 492 -28.02 15.58 -42.50
C VAL A 492 -27.95 15.69 -40.98
N GLU A 493 -28.67 16.66 -40.40
CA GLU A 493 -28.88 16.74 -38.96
C GLU A 493 -30.05 15.82 -38.54
N SER A 494 -29.87 15.01 -37.50
CA SER A 494 -31.02 14.49 -36.74
C SER A 494 -30.69 14.13 -35.28
N GLN A 495 -31.11 15.04 -34.40
CA GLN A 495 -31.73 14.75 -33.10
C GLN A 495 -30.99 13.80 -32.13
N SER A 496 -30.26 14.39 -31.19
CA SER A 496 -29.82 13.72 -29.97
C SER A 496 -31.00 13.29 -29.09
N ASN A 497 -31.29 11.99 -29.03
CA ASN A 497 -32.06 11.37 -27.95
C ASN A 497 -31.10 10.58 -27.04
N GLY A 498 -31.21 10.78 -25.72
CA GLY A 498 -30.29 10.20 -24.76
C GLY A 498 -30.48 8.69 -24.55
N VAL A 499 -29.38 7.95 -24.56
CA VAL A 499 -29.34 6.53 -24.15
C VAL A 499 -28.71 6.45 -22.75
N PRO A 500 -29.31 5.75 -21.77
CA PRO A 500 -28.69 5.54 -20.48
C PRO A 500 -27.41 4.70 -20.58
N LEU A 501 -26.37 5.08 -19.84
CA LEU A 501 -25.20 4.22 -19.61
C LEU A 501 -25.65 2.94 -18.90
N ALA A 502 -25.50 1.80 -19.56
CA ALA A 502 -25.79 0.50 -18.97
C ALA A 502 -24.70 0.14 -17.93
N PRO A 503 -25.07 -0.37 -16.74
CA PRO A 503 -24.07 -0.84 -15.77
C PRO A 503 -23.36 -2.09 -16.31
N HIS A 504 -22.03 -2.08 -16.29
CA HIS A 504 -21.24 -3.25 -16.70
C HIS A 504 -21.51 -4.43 -15.76
N ARG A 505 -22.02 -5.53 -16.33
CA ARG A 505 -22.31 -6.77 -15.61
C ARG A 505 -21.05 -7.64 -15.54
N ALA A 506 -20.75 -8.17 -14.36
CA ALA A 506 -19.64 -9.10 -14.16
C ALA A 506 -19.76 -10.34 -15.07
N ARG A 507 -18.62 -10.83 -15.56
CA ARG A 507 -18.54 -11.91 -16.55
C ARG A 507 -18.52 -13.27 -15.85
N GLU A 508 -19.68 -13.92 -15.78
CA GLU A 508 -19.79 -15.30 -15.28
C GLU A 508 -19.04 -16.28 -16.20
N HIS A 509 -18.22 -17.15 -15.63
CA HIS A 509 -17.47 -18.16 -16.39
C HIS A 509 -18.32 -19.40 -16.65
N SER A 510 -18.61 -19.68 -17.93
CA SER A 510 -19.19 -20.95 -18.36
C SER A 510 -18.11 -22.02 -18.51
N THR A 511 -18.04 -22.98 -17.57
CA THR A 511 -17.14 -24.14 -17.65
C THR A 511 -17.63 -25.15 -18.68
N GLY A 512 -16.93 -25.28 -19.81
CA GLY A 512 -17.28 -26.20 -20.89
C GLY A 512 -16.05 -26.76 -21.62
N VAL A 513 -15.28 -27.62 -20.95
CA VAL A 513 -14.08 -28.25 -21.53
C VAL A 513 -14.46 -29.54 -22.26
N THR A 514 -14.43 -29.53 -23.59
CA THR A 514 -14.45 -30.73 -24.42
C THR A 514 -13.02 -31.15 -24.78
N SER A 515 -12.66 -32.40 -24.46
CA SER A 515 -11.31 -32.93 -24.74
C SER A 515 -11.13 -33.32 -26.21
N PRO A 516 -10.00 -32.99 -26.86
CA PRO A 516 -9.73 -33.41 -28.23
C PRO A 516 -9.30 -34.88 -28.31
N VAL A 517 -9.82 -35.62 -29.30
CA VAL A 517 -9.43 -37.01 -29.59
C VAL A 517 -8.46 -37.04 -30.76
N ASN A 518 -7.28 -37.63 -30.56
CA ASN A 518 -6.28 -37.82 -31.61
C ASN A 518 -6.69 -38.91 -32.63
N THR A 519 -6.30 -38.73 -33.88
CA THR A 519 -6.61 -39.64 -34.99
C THR A 519 -5.40 -40.47 -35.45
N THR A 520 -5.68 -41.64 -36.04
CA THR A 520 -4.71 -42.63 -36.58
C THR A 520 -3.81 -43.29 -35.51
N ARG A 521 -3.56 -44.61 -35.55
CA ARG A 521 -3.25 -45.45 -36.72
C ARG A 521 -3.76 -46.90 -36.54
N ALA A 522 -4.01 -47.61 -37.64
CA ALA A 522 -4.61 -48.95 -37.61
C ALA A 522 -3.62 -50.09 -37.30
N ARG A 523 -4.13 -51.17 -36.68
CA ARG A 523 -3.60 -52.53 -36.80
C ARG A 523 -4.71 -53.57 -36.61
N VAL A 524 -4.57 -54.73 -37.24
CA VAL A 524 -5.58 -55.80 -37.31
C VAL A 524 -5.29 -56.90 -36.27
N SER A 525 -6.33 -57.45 -35.66
CA SER A 525 -6.37 -58.85 -35.20
C SER A 525 -7.81 -59.37 -35.15
N LEU A 526 -8.00 -60.68 -34.94
CA LEU A 526 -9.23 -61.43 -35.22
C LEU A 526 -10.00 -61.91 -33.96
N ALA A 527 -11.27 -62.26 -34.24
CA ALA A 527 -12.08 -63.34 -33.64
C ALA A 527 -12.92 -63.08 -32.35
N ALA A 528 -14.15 -63.65 -32.41
CA ALA A 528 -15.13 -63.98 -31.37
C ALA A 528 -15.70 -62.85 -30.47
N GLY A 529 -17.02 -62.70 -30.31
CA GLY A 529 -18.12 -63.34 -31.05
C GLY A 529 -19.54 -63.08 -30.49
N THR A 530 -20.53 -63.24 -31.38
CA THR A 530 -21.80 -63.95 -31.10
C THR A 530 -22.86 -63.34 -30.14
N ILE A 531 -23.88 -62.66 -30.72
CA ILE A 531 -25.36 -62.87 -30.49
C ILE A 531 -25.97 -62.52 -29.09
N VAL A 532 -27.17 -61.93 -28.90
CA VAL A 532 -28.17 -61.19 -29.74
C VAL A 532 -29.26 -60.53 -28.83
N ASP A 533 -29.97 -59.49 -29.33
CA ASP A 533 -31.27 -58.89 -28.92
C ASP A 533 -31.68 -58.57 -27.45
N GLY A 534 -32.69 -57.70 -27.30
CA GLY A 534 -33.59 -57.74 -26.11
C GLY A 534 -34.08 -56.41 -25.49
N ARG A 535 -35.04 -55.71 -26.12
CA ARG A 535 -35.93 -54.69 -25.50
C ARG A 535 -37.40 -55.12 -25.71
N PRO A 536 -38.41 -54.55 -25.02
CA PRO A 536 -38.48 -53.87 -23.71
C PRO A 536 -39.64 -54.43 -22.83
N VAL A 537 -40.11 -53.68 -21.82
CA VAL A 537 -41.54 -53.46 -21.37
C VAL A 537 -41.70 -53.32 -19.84
N THR A 538 -42.55 -52.36 -19.44
CA THR A 538 -43.07 -52.06 -18.07
C THR A 538 -44.58 -52.41 -18.03
N PRO A 539 -45.24 -52.71 -16.87
CA PRO A 539 -45.81 -51.59 -16.07
C PRO A 539 -46.19 -51.85 -14.57
N ASP A 540 -46.70 -50.77 -13.94
CA ASP A 540 -47.83 -50.69 -12.98
C ASP A 540 -47.71 -50.89 -11.45
N VAL A 541 -48.77 -50.39 -10.76
CA VAL A 541 -48.86 -49.91 -9.37
C VAL A 541 -50.22 -50.29 -8.73
N PRO A 542 -50.30 -50.51 -7.40
CA PRO A 542 -51.38 -49.90 -6.59
C PRO A 542 -50.92 -49.44 -5.17
N GLY A 543 -51.64 -48.64 -4.37
CA GLY A 543 -52.86 -47.84 -4.63
C GLY A 543 -53.68 -47.46 -3.36
N GLY A 544 -53.85 -46.16 -3.06
CA GLY A 544 -54.86 -45.58 -2.12
C GLY A 544 -54.59 -45.63 -0.59
N GLY A 545 -55.17 -44.77 0.28
CA GLY A 545 -55.84 -43.47 0.05
C GLY A 545 -56.78 -42.96 1.19
N ARG A 546 -56.90 -41.61 1.35
CA ARG A 546 -57.97 -40.83 2.09
C ARG A 546 -58.00 -40.94 3.64
N LEU A 547 -58.60 -40.07 4.48
CA LEU A 547 -59.12 -38.65 4.57
C LEU A 547 -59.58 -38.46 6.07
N SER A 548 -59.91 -37.32 6.72
CA SER A 548 -59.57 -35.87 6.66
C SER A 548 -60.33 -35.12 7.81
N GLY A 549 -59.90 -33.94 8.32
CA GLY A 549 -60.62 -33.19 9.37
C GLY A 549 -60.28 -31.68 9.51
N ARG A 550 -61.18 -30.88 10.12
CA ARG A 550 -61.10 -29.40 10.33
C ARG A 550 -61.07 -29.03 11.83
N GLY A 551 -60.53 -27.86 12.20
CA GLY A 551 -60.85 -27.20 13.49
C GLY A 551 -59.93 -26.04 13.93
N SER A 552 -60.49 -24.87 14.23
CA SER A 552 -59.91 -23.67 14.88
C SER A 552 -61.06 -22.73 15.30
N PRO A 553 -60.89 -21.68 16.14
CA PRO A 553 -59.81 -21.34 17.09
C PRO A 553 -60.35 -21.23 18.55
N ASP A 554 -59.57 -20.75 19.55
CA ASP A 554 -59.70 -19.38 20.14
C ASP A 554 -58.78 -19.08 21.36
N GLU A 555 -58.94 -17.87 21.94
CA GLU A 555 -58.14 -17.12 22.94
C GLU A 555 -57.82 -17.76 24.33
N GLY A 556 -56.90 -17.13 25.09
CA GLY A 556 -56.70 -17.36 26.54
C GLY A 556 -55.53 -16.58 27.15
N HIS A 557 -55.72 -15.93 28.32
CA HIS A 557 -54.78 -14.94 28.92
C HIS A 557 -54.14 -15.38 30.26
N GLU A 558 -53.08 -14.67 30.65
CA GLU A 558 -52.62 -14.41 32.04
C GLU A 558 -51.84 -15.44 32.91
N SER A 559 -51.21 -14.90 33.97
CA SER A 559 -50.35 -15.55 34.98
C SER A 559 -50.55 -14.86 36.34
N PRO A 560 -50.30 -15.52 37.50
CA PRO A 560 -49.90 -14.74 38.68
C PRO A 560 -48.89 -15.39 39.69
N THR A 561 -47.77 -14.70 39.88
CA THR A 561 -47.14 -14.29 41.18
C THR A 561 -46.97 -15.21 42.42
N THR A 562 -45.68 -15.46 42.74
CA THR A 562 -44.97 -15.18 44.04
C THR A 562 -45.14 -16.00 45.33
N ALA A 563 -43.97 -16.37 45.88
CA ALA A 563 -43.63 -16.68 47.28
C ALA A 563 -42.07 -16.57 47.45
N ARG A 564 -41.37 -16.59 48.60
CA ARG A 564 -41.45 -16.20 50.05
C ARG A 564 -40.03 -16.50 50.64
N ILE A 565 -39.43 -15.87 51.68
CA ILE A 565 -39.84 -14.90 52.72
C ILE A 565 -38.61 -14.09 53.28
N LYS A 566 -38.79 -13.43 54.44
CA LYS A 566 -37.91 -12.64 55.37
C LYS A 566 -36.48 -13.17 55.63
N ALA A 567 -35.52 -12.39 56.16
CA ALA A 567 -35.51 -11.06 56.84
C ALA A 567 -34.18 -10.29 56.54
N ASN A 568 -33.72 -9.16 57.12
CA ASN A 568 -34.12 -8.13 58.11
C ASN A 568 -33.30 -6.83 57.74
N ALA A 569 -33.62 -5.55 58.01
CA ALA A 569 -34.01 -4.76 59.20
C ALA A 569 -32.87 -4.51 60.21
N LYS A 570 -32.45 -3.27 60.59
CA LYS A 570 -33.07 -1.91 60.68
C LYS A 570 -31.97 -0.83 60.46
N ARG A 571 -32.12 0.51 60.38
CA ARG A 571 -33.11 1.62 60.13
C ARG A 571 -32.22 2.91 59.96
N ARG A 572 -32.59 4.16 59.60
CA ARG A 572 -33.83 4.96 59.39
C ARG A 572 -33.81 5.47 57.91
N GLY A 573 -34.38 6.57 57.40
CA GLY A 573 -35.32 7.62 57.87
C GLY A 573 -34.68 9.04 57.96
N SER A 574 -35.20 10.13 57.35
CA SER A 574 -36.37 10.33 56.46
C SER A 574 -36.42 11.78 55.90
N ASN A 575 -37.22 12.03 54.84
CA ASN A 575 -37.57 13.34 54.21
C ASN A 575 -36.39 14.00 53.43
N GLY A 576 -36.55 14.81 52.37
CA GLY A 576 -37.67 15.33 51.54
C GLY A 576 -37.15 16.55 50.75
N SER A 577 -37.60 17.00 49.57
CA SER A 577 -38.75 16.64 48.72
C SER A 577 -38.58 17.15 47.27
N ASN A 578 -39.14 16.44 46.28
CA ASN A 578 -39.74 16.90 45.00
C ASN A 578 -39.17 18.16 44.26
N ILE A 579 -38.48 17.98 43.12
CA ILE A 579 -39.01 18.17 41.74
C ILE A 579 -37.92 17.96 40.67
N SER A 580 -38.33 17.60 39.45
CA SER A 580 -37.48 17.26 38.30
C SER A 580 -36.89 18.48 37.57
N LEU A 581 -35.67 18.32 37.05
CA LEU A 581 -35.39 18.67 35.65
C LEU A 581 -34.38 17.66 35.07
N ASP A 582 -34.72 17.05 33.94
CA ASP A 582 -33.90 16.02 33.28
C ASP A 582 -33.17 16.58 32.04
N SER A 583 -32.22 15.80 31.51
CA SER A 583 -31.35 16.03 30.36
C SER A 583 -30.11 16.93 30.54
N MET A 584 -29.16 16.79 29.61
CA MET A 584 -27.87 17.49 29.48
C MET A 584 -26.77 17.25 30.54
N ARG A 585 -26.08 16.09 30.45
CA ARG A 585 -24.59 16.04 30.56
C ARG A 585 -23.95 14.68 30.15
N SER A 586 -24.04 14.32 28.87
CA SER A 586 -23.28 13.20 28.29
C SER A 586 -21.95 13.65 27.64
N GLY A 587 -20.96 13.99 28.48
CA GLY A 587 -19.61 14.37 28.04
C GLY A 587 -18.58 13.25 28.25
N ARG A 588 -18.45 12.30 27.32
CA ARG A 588 -17.36 11.30 27.37
C ARG A 588 -16.09 11.87 26.73
N GLY A 589 -14.98 11.82 27.46
CA GLY A 589 -13.65 12.20 26.97
C GLY A 589 -12.93 11.03 26.31
N ILE A 590 -11.95 11.34 25.46
CA ILE A 590 -11.06 10.35 24.81
C ILE A 590 -10.10 9.80 25.86
N SER A 591 -10.09 8.49 26.07
CA SER A 591 -9.17 7.82 26.98
C SER A 591 -7.89 7.42 26.24
N VAL A 592 -6.75 8.01 26.59
CA VAL A 592 -5.44 7.57 26.11
C VAL A 592 -5.11 6.20 26.74
N GLY A 593 -4.93 5.18 25.90
CA GLY A 593 -4.66 3.81 26.34
C GLY A 593 -3.25 3.65 26.91
N ALA A 594 -3.10 3.72 28.23
CA ALA A 594 -1.87 3.30 28.90
C ALA A 594 -1.83 1.76 29.00
N SER A 595 -0.96 1.13 28.24
CA SER A 595 -0.75 -0.32 28.25
C SER A 595 -0.19 -0.80 29.59
N LYS A 596 -1.00 -1.53 30.37
CA LYS A 596 -0.56 -2.16 31.62
C LYS A 596 0.38 -3.33 31.30
N ALA A 597 1.55 -3.35 31.97
CA ALA A 597 2.46 -4.49 31.89
C ALA A 597 1.86 -5.71 32.63
N ALA A 598 1.69 -6.82 31.91
CA ALA A 598 1.25 -8.10 32.47
C ALA A 598 2.45 -8.89 33.02
N GLY A 599 2.95 -8.51 34.19
CA GLY A 599 4.05 -9.21 34.87
C GLY A 599 3.62 -10.51 35.54
N GLY A 600 3.54 -11.60 34.77
CA GLY A 600 3.22 -12.94 35.29
C GLY A 600 4.46 -13.79 35.57
N VAL A 601 4.98 -13.75 36.80
CA VAL A 601 6.09 -14.64 37.22
C VAL A 601 5.53 -15.99 37.67
N VAL A 602 5.95 -17.07 37.01
CA VAL A 602 5.79 -18.45 37.50
C VAL A 602 7.17 -19.07 37.67
N THR A 603 7.60 -19.23 38.91
CA THR A 603 8.85 -19.94 39.25
C THR A 603 8.64 -21.45 39.26
N LYS A 604 9.50 -22.21 38.59
CA LYS A 604 9.81 -23.59 38.99
C LYS A 604 11.25 -23.95 38.63
N SER A 605 12.02 -24.28 39.65
CA SER A 605 13.38 -24.83 39.56
C SER A 605 13.34 -26.35 39.51
N GLY A 606 14.32 -26.96 38.83
CA GLY A 606 14.57 -28.41 38.81
C GLY A 606 15.95 -28.67 38.23
N VAL A 607 16.78 -29.49 38.89
CA VAL A 607 18.23 -29.59 38.62
C VAL A 607 18.66 -31.04 38.44
N SER A 608 19.31 -31.33 37.31
CA SER A 608 20.29 -32.43 37.11
C SER A 608 20.84 -32.38 35.67
N GLY A 609 22.06 -32.83 35.36
CA GLY A 609 23.06 -33.34 36.31
C GLY A 609 24.26 -34.11 35.73
N THR A 610 24.94 -33.62 34.67
CA THR A 610 26.24 -34.16 34.17
C THR A 610 26.23 -35.63 33.64
N PRO A 611 27.32 -36.17 33.03
CA PRO A 611 28.64 -35.61 32.74
C PRO A 611 28.98 -35.47 31.23
N ALA A 612 30.22 -35.04 30.95
CA ALA A 612 30.83 -34.99 29.62
C ALA A 612 31.67 -36.26 29.34
N ASP A 613 32.20 -36.38 28.13
CA ASP A 613 33.39 -37.19 27.82
C ASP A 613 34.39 -36.38 26.97
N ASP A 614 35.66 -36.77 27.01
CA ASP A 614 36.83 -35.97 26.61
C ASP A 614 37.56 -36.57 25.40
N SER A 615 38.11 -35.75 24.50
CA SER A 615 39.17 -36.20 23.59
C SER A 615 40.06 -35.04 23.11
N ARG A 616 41.37 -35.25 23.21
CA ARG A 616 42.41 -34.23 22.99
C ARG A 616 43.28 -34.54 21.77
N SER A 617 43.73 -33.50 21.06
CA SER A 617 45.07 -33.44 20.44
C SER A 617 45.44 -31.98 20.15
N THR A 618 46.16 -31.29 21.04
CA THR A 618 47.63 -31.17 21.11
C THR A 618 48.29 -30.33 19.99
N THR A 619 48.70 -29.12 20.40
CA THR A 619 49.63 -28.17 19.78
C THR A 619 51.03 -28.78 19.50
N PRO A 620 51.92 -28.15 18.67
CA PRO A 620 52.75 -27.05 19.19
C PRO A 620 53.20 -25.93 18.22
N ASP A 621 53.61 -24.82 18.85
CA ASP A 621 54.41 -23.66 18.39
C ASP A 621 55.28 -23.75 17.13
N LYS A 622 55.41 -22.59 16.45
CA LYS A 622 56.74 -22.09 16.04
C LYS A 622 56.83 -20.55 15.96
N LYS A 623 58.04 -20.03 16.22
CA LYS A 623 58.33 -18.61 16.56
C LYS A 623 58.99 -17.81 15.42
N LYS A 624 58.85 -16.48 15.50
CA LYS A 624 59.75 -15.41 14.98
C LYS A 624 59.99 -15.30 13.46
N LYS A 625 59.78 -14.09 12.92
CA LYS A 625 60.87 -13.09 12.72
C LYS A 625 60.35 -11.66 12.46
N LYS A 626 61.16 -10.67 12.84
CA LYS A 626 61.13 -9.27 12.34
C LYS A 626 62.37 -9.05 11.48
N SER A 627 62.23 -8.39 10.34
CA SER A 627 63.25 -7.56 9.65
C SER A 627 62.71 -7.16 8.27
N LYS A 628 62.94 -5.96 7.73
CA LYS A 628 63.63 -4.77 8.28
C LYS A 628 62.64 -3.64 8.51
#